data_AF-A0A183UDY2-F1
#
_entry.id   AF-A0A183UDY2-F1
#
_cell.length_a   1.000
_cell.length_b   1.000
_cell.length_c   1.000
_cell.angle_alpha   90.00
_cell.angle_beta   90.00
_cell.angle_gamma   90.00
#
_symmetry.space_group_name_H-M   'P 1'
#
loop_
_entity.id
_entity.type
_entity.pdbx_description
1 polymer ?
#
loop_
_entity_poly.entity_id
_entity_poly.type
_entity_poly.pdbx_seq_one_letter_code
_entity_poly.pdbx_strand_id
1 'polypeptide(L)'
;MLSIAELIRWTNVTVFEIWLHCVGMLLFSILLTIKLELYSTISYWHVFAPLFIASAFNGYFLFIVFIRTVVDGRDCKAPFLKYAFSWSRLVMLGVFETLLCYKMNGDLEDGQVAVQSSYGVVFLPLWVLMAALCFQACRLL
;
A
#
# COMPACT_ATOMS: atom_id res chain seq x y z
N MET A 1 14.68 -8.85 19.47
CA MET A 1 15.00 -8.30 18.13
C MET A 1 14.04 -8.97 17.16
N LEU A 2 13.15 -8.21 16.51
CA LEU A 2 12.22 -8.76 15.53
C LEU A 2 13.02 -9.27 14.32
N SER A 3 13.03 -10.58 14.10
CA SER A 3 13.64 -11.17 12.90
C SER A 3 12.74 -10.93 11.69
N ILE A 4 13.32 -10.74 10.51
CA ILE A 4 12.59 -10.62 9.23
C ILE A 4 11.68 -11.85 9.03
N ALA A 5 12.13 -13.03 9.45
CA ALA A 5 11.33 -14.26 9.38
C ALA A 5 10.06 -14.18 10.24
N GLU A 6 10.14 -13.52 11.39
CA GLU A 6 9.03 -13.36 12.31
C GLU A 6 8.05 -12.29 11.80
N LEU A 7 8.57 -11.20 11.23
CA LEU A 7 7.75 -10.20 10.54
C LEU A 7 6.97 -10.85 9.40
N ILE A 8 7.64 -11.59 8.50
CA ILE A 8 7.01 -12.31 7.38
C ILE A 8 5.92 -13.27 7.89
N ARG A 9 6.18 -14.00 8.98
CA ARG A 9 5.20 -14.92 9.58
C ARG A 9 3.95 -14.19 10.09
N TRP A 10 4.13 -13.00 10.65
CA TRP A 10 3.03 -12.21 11.23
C TRP A 10 2.22 -11.47 10.16
N THR A 11 2.91 -10.83 9.20
CA THR A 11 2.25 -9.99 8.18
C THR A 11 1.79 -10.79 6.95
N ASN A 12 2.30 -12.01 6.73
CA ASN A 12 2.16 -12.74 5.45
C ASN A 12 2.54 -11.87 4.24
N VAL A 13 3.57 -11.02 4.41
CA VAL A 13 4.12 -10.17 3.35
C VAL A 13 5.40 -10.83 2.85
N THR A 14 5.58 -10.93 1.54
CA THR A 14 6.80 -11.51 0.97
C THR A 14 7.97 -10.51 1.00
N VAL A 15 9.21 -11.01 0.98
CA VAL A 15 10.40 -10.15 0.86
C VAL A 15 10.36 -9.31 -0.42
N PHE A 16 9.79 -9.87 -1.49
CA PHE A 16 9.60 -9.18 -2.75
C PHE A 16 8.67 -7.96 -2.61
N GLU A 17 7.55 -8.10 -1.89
CA GLU A 17 6.64 -6.99 -1.60
C GLU A 17 7.34 -5.86 -0.85
N ILE A 18 8.10 -6.20 0.20
CA ILE A 18 8.84 -5.21 0.99
C ILE A 18 9.86 -4.48 0.11
N TRP A 19 10.62 -5.24 -0.68
CA TRP A 19 11.61 -4.66 -1.59
C TRP A 19 10.97 -3.73 -2.62
N LEU A 20 9.85 -4.14 -3.22
CA LEU A 20 9.13 -3.37 -4.23
C LEU A 20 8.57 -2.05 -3.66
N HIS A 21 7.99 -2.09 -2.45
CA HIS A 21 7.54 -0.88 -1.77
C HIS A 21 8.70 0.03 -1.34
N CYS A 22 9.84 -0.52 -0.92
CA CYS A 22 11.04 0.28 -0.64
C CYS A 22 11.55 0.99 -1.91
N VAL A 23 11.63 0.29 -3.04
CA VAL A 23 12.02 0.90 -4.33
C VAL A 23 11.02 1.98 -4.74
N GLY A 24 9.71 1.72 -4.60
CA GLY A 24 8.66 2.69 -4.88
C GLY A 24 8.77 3.96 -4.02
N MET A 25 9.01 3.81 -2.70
CA MET A 25 9.21 4.95 -1.79
C MET A 25 10.47 5.76 -2.12
N LEU A 26 11.57 5.11 -2.51
CA LEU A 26 12.80 5.80 -2.91
C LEU A 26 12.57 6.64 -4.17
N LEU A 27 11.95 6.06 -5.20
CA LEU A 27 11.63 6.78 -6.44
C LEU A 27 10.67 7.94 -6.19
N PHE A 28 9.63 7.72 -5.38
CA PHE A 28 8.71 8.78 -4.96
C PHE A 28 9.44 9.93 -4.25
N SER A 29 10.32 9.64 -3.29
CA SER A 29 11.09 10.66 -2.56
C SER A 29 11.97 11.50 -3.49
N ILE A 30 12.63 10.86 -4.46
CA ILE A 30 13.44 11.55 -5.46
C ILE A 30 12.55 12.47 -6.33
N LEU A 31 11.43 11.97 -6.85
CA LEU A 31 10.51 12.77 -7.67
C LEU A 31 9.88 13.92 -6.89
N LEU A 32 9.54 13.69 -5.61
CA LEU A 32 8.99 14.71 -4.73
C LEU A 32 10.00 15.85 -4.52
N THR A 33 11.26 15.49 -4.26
CA THR A 33 12.35 16.47 -4.09
C THR A 33 12.56 17.29 -5.36
N ILE A 34 12.55 16.64 -6.54
CA ILE A 34 12.66 17.33 -7.84
C ILE A 34 11.50 18.30 -8.06
N LYS A 35 10.26 17.91 -7.71
CA LYS A 35 9.10 18.80 -7.83
C LYS A 35 9.22 20.02 -6.93
N LEU A 36 9.68 19.85 -5.68
CA LEU A 36 9.77 20.92 -4.70
C LEU A 36 10.87 21.94 -5.03
N GLU A 37 12.02 21.48 -5.52
CA GLU A 37 13.21 22.33 -5.69
C GLU A 37 13.49 22.76 -7.14
N LEU A 38 13.19 21.92 -8.13
CA LEU A 38 13.61 22.13 -9.53
C LEU A 38 12.46 22.39 -10.51
N TYR A 39 11.36 21.63 -10.43
CA TYR A 39 10.29 21.64 -11.43
C TYR A 39 8.89 21.65 -10.79
N SER A 40 8.39 22.86 -10.51
CA SER A 40 7.08 23.06 -9.88
C SER A 40 5.88 22.70 -10.78
N THR A 41 6.08 22.61 -12.10
CA THR A 41 5.02 22.35 -13.09
C THR A 41 4.61 20.87 -13.24
N ILE A 42 5.34 19.93 -12.64
CA ILE A 42 5.01 18.50 -12.71
C ILE A 42 3.80 18.23 -11.81
N SER A 43 2.70 17.70 -12.34
CA SER A 43 1.51 17.37 -11.52
C SER A 43 1.82 16.31 -10.44
N TYR A 44 1.20 16.43 -9.26
CA TYR A 44 1.43 15.47 -8.15
C TYR A 44 1.08 14.02 -8.53
N TRP A 45 0.16 13.82 -9.48
CA TRP A 45 -0.13 12.49 -10.03
C TRP A 45 1.09 11.78 -10.61
N HIS A 46 2.01 12.52 -11.24
CA HIS A 46 3.26 11.96 -11.77
C HIS A 46 4.27 11.66 -10.67
N VAL A 47 4.29 12.46 -9.61
CA VAL A 47 5.15 12.23 -8.43
C VAL A 47 4.75 10.94 -7.71
N PHE A 48 3.44 10.67 -7.60
CA PHE A 48 2.93 9.44 -7.00
C PHE A 48 2.96 8.21 -7.91
N ALA A 49 3.21 8.38 -9.21
CA ALA A 49 3.21 7.27 -10.17
C ALA A 49 4.11 6.07 -9.77
N PRO A 50 5.34 6.26 -9.24
CA PRO A 50 6.18 5.14 -8.82
C PRO A 50 5.56 4.29 -7.69
N LEU A 51 4.83 4.91 -6.77
CA LEU A 51 4.11 4.21 -5.69
C LEU A 51 2.95 3.40 -6.25
N PHE A 52 2.13 3.99 -7.13
CA PHE A 52 1.02 3.28 -7.76
C PHE A 52 1.50 2.11 -8.63
N ILE A 53 2.60 2.28 -9.35
CA ILE A 53 3.21 1.22 -10.15
C ILE A 53 3.69 0.07 -9.24
N ALA A 54 4.36 0.38 -8.12
CA ALA A 54 4.77 -0.62 -7.14
C ALA A 54 3.56 -1.38 -6.56
N SER A 55 2.50 -0.67 -6.17
CA SER A 55 1.25 -1.26 -5.68
C SER A 55 0.56 -2.14 -6.74
N ALA A 56 0.57 -1.73 -8.00
CA ALA A 56 0.02 -2.51 -9.12
C ALA A 56 0.81 -3.80 -9.40
N PHE A 57 2.15 -3.72 -9.41
CA PHE A 57 3.01 -4.89 -9.55
C PHE A 57 2.83 -5.88 -8.39
N ASN A 58 2.69 -5.38 -7.17
CA ASN A 58 2.39 -6.22 -6.01
C ASN A 58 1.02 -6.92 -6.20
N GLY A 59 -0.03 -6.18 -6.57
CA GLY A 59 -1.35 -6.76 -6.85
C GLY A 59 -1.33 -7.84 -7.94
N TYR A 60 -0.56 -7.60 -9.02
CA TYR A 60 -0.37 -8.57 -10.09
C TYR A 60 0.33 -9.85 -9.62
N PHE A 61 1.40 -9.71 -8.84
CA PHE A 61 2.11 -10.85 -8.27
C PHE A 61 1.19 -11.69 -7.37
N LEU A 62 0.43 -11.01 -6.49
CA LEU A 62 -0.51 -11.67 -5.59
C LEU A 62 -1.65 -12.37 -6.33
N PHE A 63 -2.12 -11.81 -7.45
CA PHE A 63 -3.09 -12.44 -8.33
C PHE A 63 -2.56 -13.74 -8.97
N ILE A 64 -1.33 -13.74 -9.48
CA ILE A 64 -0.70 -14.95 -10.05
C ILE A 64 -0.57 -16.05 -9.00
N VAL A 65 -0.05 -15.69 -7.81
CA VAL A 65 0.15 -16.65 -6.71
C VAL A 65 -1.19 -17.21 -6.23
N PHE A 66 -2.24 -16.39 -6.19
CA PHE A 66 -3.61 -16.84 -5.91
C PHE A 66 -4.09 -17.87 -6.93
N ILE A 67 -4.01 -17.58 -8.23
CA ILE A 67 -4.42 -18.50 -9.30
C ILE A 67 -3.66 -19.83 -9.19
N ARG A 68 -2.35 -19.78 -9.00
CA ARG A 68 -1.52 -20.99 -8.83
C ARG A 68 -1.99 -21.84 -7.64
N THR A 69 -2.29 -21.20 -6.52
CA THR A 69 -2.75 -21.91 -5.32
C THR A 69 -4.13 -22.54 -5.50
N VAL A 70 -5.03 -21.89 -6.25
CA VAL A 70 -6.36 -22.43 -6.58
C VAL A 70 -6.25 -23.63 -7.53
N VAL A 71 -5.31 -23.60 -8.48
CA VAL A 71 -5.10 -24.69 -9.44
C VAL A 71 -4.41 -25.90 -8.79
N ASP A 72 -3.42 -25.69 -7.91
CA ASP A 72 -2.67 -26.77 -7.26
C ASP A 72 -3.37 -27.38 -6.02
N GLY A 73 -4.33 -26.69 -5.39
CA GLY A 73 -4.89 -27.05 -4.09
C GLY A 73 -6.32 -27.61 -4.10
N ARG A 74 -6.51 -28.86 -3.61
CA ARG A 74 -7.84 -29.46 -3.33
C ARG A 74 -8.53 -28.94 -2.05
N ASP A 75 -7.83 -28.19 -1.19
CA ASP A 75 -8.35 -27.64 0.08
C ASP A 75 -8.43 -26.11 0.06
N CYS A 76 -9.56 -25.57 -0.42
CA CYS A 76 -9.70 -24.15 -0.74
C CYS A 76 -9.89 -23.20 0.46
N LYS A 77 -10.30 -23.67 1.65
CA LYS A 77 -10.86 -22.75 2.67
C LYS A 77 -9.81 -21.96 3.46
N ALA A 78 -8.74 -22.60 3.92
CA ALA A 78 -7.70 -21.94 4.72
C ALA A 78 -6.76 -21.01 3.92
N PRO A 79 -6.31 -21.35 2.70
CA PRO A 79 -5.48 -20.45 1.89
C PRO A 79 -6.27 -19.25 1.38
N PHE A 80 -7.54 -19.42 1.03
CA PHE A 80 -8.39 -18.33 0.52
C PHE A 80 -8.49 -17.15 1.49
N LEU A 81 -8.71 -17.42 2.79
CA LEU A 81 -8.81 -16.36 3.80
C LEU A 81 -7.49 -15.57 3.91
N LYS A 82 -6.33 -16.24 3.82
CA LYS A 82 -5.01 -15.57 3.87
C LYS A 82 -4.79 -14.65 2.66
N TYR A 83 -5.17 -15.08 1.46
CA TYR A 83 -5.08 -14.25 0.26
C TYR A 83 -6.06 -13.08 0.31
N ALA A 84 -7.28 -13.30 0.83
CA ALA A 84 -8.26 -12.23 1.01
C ALA A 84 -7.75 -11.13 1.96
N PHE A 85 -7.09 -11.47 3.07
CA PHE A 85 -6.45 -10.50 3.96
C PHE A 85 -5.29 -9.76 3.29
N SER A 86 -4.54 -10.43 2.41
CA SER A 86 -3.44 -9.79 1.68
C SER A 86 -3.95 -8.83 0.59
N TRP A 87 -5.03 -9.20 -0.09
CA TRP A 87 -5.73 -8.31 -1.04
C TRP A 87 -6.35 -7.11 -0.35
N SER A 88 -7.06 -7.31 0.76
CA SER A 88 -7.65 -6.20 1.51
C SER A 88 -6.59 -5.23 2.00
N ARG A 89 -5.42 -5.74 2.43
CA ARG A 89 -4.26 -4.91 2.78
C ARG A 89 -3.79 -4.04 1.62
N LEU A 90 -3.60 -4.64 0.44
CA LEU A 90 -3.17 -3.94 -0.76
C LEU A 90 -4.18 -2.85 -1.19
N VAL A 91 -5.47 -3.18 -1.15
CA VAL A 91 -6.54 -2.22 -1.48
C VAL A 91 -6.53 -1.04 -0.51
N MET A 92 -6.40 -1.28 0.80
CA MET A 92 -6.33 -0.21 1.79
C MET A 92 -5.10 0.68 1.60
N LEU A 93 -3.96 0.09 1.21
CA LEU A 93 -2.75 0.86 0.90
C LEU A 93 -2.94 1.72 -0.36
N GLY A 94 -3.54 1.17 -1.42
CA GLY A 94 -3.86 1.95 -2.63
C GLY A 94 -4.88 3.07 -2.38
N VAL A 95 -5.90 2.82 -1.54
CA VAL A 95 -6.85 3.85 -1.10
C VAL A 95 -6.13 4.94 -0.31
N PHE A 96 -5.20 4.58 0.57
CA PHE A 96 -4.36 5.56 1.27
C PHE A 96 -3.53 6.40 0.29
N GLU A 97 -2.81 5.77 -0.65
CA GLU A 97 -1.98 6.47 -1.65
C GLU A 97 -2.81 7.43 -2.52
N THR A 98 -4.00 7.01 -2.96
CA THR A 98 -4.91 7.85 -3.76
C THR A 98 -5.48 9.02 -2.96
N LEU A 99 -5.92 8.80 -1.72
CA LEU A 99 -6.39 9.87 -0.83
C LEU A 99 -5.29 10.87 -0.52
N LEU A 100 -4.05 10.41 -0.33
CA LEU A 100 -2.89 11.25 -0.08
C LEU A 100 -2.54 12.07 -1.32
N CYS A 101 -2.54 11.46 -2.51
CA CYS A 101 -2.34 12.18 -3.77
C CYS A 101 -3.40 13.25 -3.99
N TYR A 102 -4.69 12.92 -3.76
CA TYR A 102 -5.79 13.86 -3.92
C TYR A 102 -5.66 15.05 -2.97
N LYS A 103 -5.29 14.79 -1.71
CA LYS A 103 -5.09 15.85 -0.72
C LYS A 103 -3.90 16.73 -1.05
N MET A 104 -2.77 16.14 -1.45
CA MET A 104 -1.56 16.90 -1.80
C MET A 104 -1.77 17.76 -3.05
N ASN A 105 -2.59 17.29 -4.00
CA ASN A 105 -3.01 18.08 -5.15
C ASN A 105 -3.92 19.25 -4.75
N GLY A 106 -4.92 18.99 -3.89
CA GLY A 106 -5.86 20.03 -3.43
C GLY A 106 -5.22 21.11 -2.55
N ASP A 107 -4.32 20.74 -1.64
CA ASP A 107 -3.66 21.69 -0.72
C ASP A 107 -2.57 22.53 -1.42
N LEU A 108 -1.84 21.99 -2.42
CA LEU A 108 -0.71 22.69 -3.04
C LEU A 108 -0.97 23.30 -4.44
N GLU A 109 -1.87 22.75 -5.27
CA GLU A 109 -2.10 23.27 -6.63
C GLU A 109 -3.30 24.23 -6.72
N ASP A 110 -4.40 23.99 -5.99
CA ASP A 110 -5.66 24.72 -6.21
C ASP A 110 -5.98 25.82 -5.19
N GLY A 111 -5.26 25.92 -4.06
CA GLY A 111 -5.45 27.02 -3.08
C GLY A 111 -6.89 27.20 -2.56
N GLN A 112 -7.77 26.24 -2.82
CA GLN A 112 -9.20 26.29 -2.50
C GLN A 112 -9.44 25.52 -1.21
N VAL A 113 -9.84 26.27 -0.20
CA VAL A 113 -10.16 25.94 1.20
C VAL A 113 -11.31 24.90 1.37
N ALA A 114 -11.64 24.10 0.36
CA ALA A 114 -12.95 23.45 0.27
C ALA A 114 -12.94 21.96 -0.07
N VAL A 115 -12.05 21.15 0.52
CA VAL A 115 -12.48 19.90 1.18
C VAL A 115 -11.60 19.70 2.41
N GLN A 116 -12.15 20.08 3.56
CA GLN A 116 -11.60 19.88 4.88
C GLN A 116 -11.58 18.38 5.25
N SER A 117 -10.98 17.53 4.41
CA SER A 117 -10.74 16.14 4.75
C SER A 117 -9.69 16.17 5.86
N SER A 118 -10.17 16.11 7.10
CA SER A 118 -9.33 16.08 8.29
C SER A 118 -8.25 15.04 8.09
N TYR A 119 -7.03 15.32 8.55
CA TYR A 119 -5.93 14.35 8.43
C TYR A 119 -6.37 12.95 8.92
N GLY A 120 -7.29 12.87 9.90
CA GLY A 120 -7.91 11.63 10.33
C GLY A 120 -8.57 10.78 9.24
N VAL A 121 -9.20 11.38 8.22
CA VAL A 121 -9.85 10.66 7.10
C VAL A 121 -8.81 10.08 6.15
N VAL A 122 -7.75 10.82 5.86
CA VAL A 122 -6.65 10.34 5.00
C VAL A 122 -5.90 9.20 5.68
N PHE A 123 -5.69 9.27 7.00
CA PHE A 123 -5.04 8.20 7.76
C PHE A 123 -5.97 7.02 8.11
N LEU A 124 -7.28 7.12 7.86
CA LEU A 124 -8.27 6.10 8.22
C LEU A 124 -7.95 4.70 7.67
N PRO A 125 -7.53 4.54 6.40
CA PRO A 125 -7.13 3.23 5.88
C PRO A 125 -5.93 2.64 6.63
N LEU A 126 -4.99 3.47 7.10
CA LEU A 126 -3.85 3.02 7.91
C LEU A 126 -4.28 2.54 9.31
N TRP A 127 -5.24 3.23 9.94
CA TRP A 127 -5.81 2.78 11.22
C TRP A 127 -6.53 1.43 11.07
N VAL A 128 -7.30 1.27 10.00
CA VAL A 128 -7.97 0.00 9.68
C VAL A 128 -6.96 -1.12 9.41
N LEU A 129 -5.88 -0.83 8.69
CA LEU A 129 -4.78 -1.76 8.46
C LEU A 129 -4.11 -2.19 9.77
N MET A 130 -3.80 -1.26 10.66
CA MET A 130 -3.21 -1.57 11.97
C MET A 130 -4.13 -2.46 12.80
N ALA A 131 -5.43 -2.15 12.84
CA ALA A 131 -6.41 -2.98 13.54
C ALA A 131 -6.51 -4.40 12.94
N ALA A 132 -6.49 -4.52 11.61
CA ALA A 132 -6.49 -5.82 10.93
C ALA A 132 -5.23 -6.64 11.24
N LEU A 133 -4.06 -5.99 11.34
CA LEU A 133 -2.80 -6.65 11.73
C LEU A 133 -2.84 -7.12 13.19
N CYS A 134 -3.40 -6.33 14.11
CA CYS A 134 -3.60 -6.76 15.50
C CYS A 134 -4.49 -8.00 15.57
N PHE A 135 -5.62 -8.02 14.83
CA PHE A 135 -6.49 -9.19 14.79
C PHE A 135 -5.80 -10.42 14.21
N GLN A 136 -5.00 -10.24 13.15
CA GLN A 136 -4.21 -11.32 12.55
C GLN A 136 -3.14 -11.85 13.52
N ALA A 137 -2.47 -10.98 14.27
CA ALA A 137 -1.50 -11.37 15.29
C ALA A 137 -2.16 -12.20 16.41
N CYS A 138 -3.34 -11.79 16.89
CA CYS A 138 -4.10 -12.55 17.90
C CYS A 138 -4.57 -13.92 17.39
N ARG A 139 -4.81 -14.09 16.09
CA ARG A 139 -5.19 -15.39 15.50
C ARG A 139 -4.00 -16.34 15.32
N LEU A 140 -2.77 -15.83 15.36
CA LEU A 140 -1.53 -16.57 15.15
C LEU A 140 -0.83 -16.97 16.46
N LEU A 141 -1.21 -16.35 17.59
CA LEU A 141 -0.86 -16.73 18.96
C LEU A 141 -1.72 -17.91 19.43
#